data_AF-A0A2V6U4W4-F1
#
_entry.id   AF-A0A2V6U4W4-F1
#
_cell.length_a   1.000
_cell.length_b   1.000
_cell.length_c   1.000
_cell.angle_alpha   90.00
_cell.angle_beta   90.00
_cell.angle_gamma   90.00
#
_symmetry.space_group_name_H-M   'P 1'
#
loop_
_entity.id
_entity.type
_entity.pdbx_description
1 polymer ?
#
loop_
_entity_poly.entity_id
_entity_poly.type
_entity_poly.pdbx_seq_one_letter_code
_entity_poly.pdbx_strand_id
1 'polypeptide(L)'
;WIRLSLGETPIFQDIKARGRTTTNPWREAFLSNNFKYVVIASVVVLGQGCVWYSGQFWALFYLQKVKNVDVLASSYIIAVALLIATPTLIFWGWLSDKIGRKPIILGGMLLASITYYPLYTALGNYADPKVGINYTMAILIVVILVNYVGMTYGPIGAFLAEFFPSRIRYTSVSVPYHIGNGWGGGLVPIITTAAYAKAVDVGASNPLMWALVYPIALPAIMFLIAIFVMPETRKHSIWEEGAIEAQRSRA
;
A
#
# COMPACT_ATOMS: atom_id res chain seq x y z
N TRP A 1 -13.18 25.77 5.05
CA TRP A 1 -12.43 27.04 4.98
C TRP A 1 -11.00 26.84 4.45
N ILE A 2 -10.15 25.98 5.03
CA ILE A 2 -8.75 25.74 4.55
C ILE A 2 -8.64 25.36 3.06
N ARG A 3 -9.58 24.54 2.53
CA ARG A 3 -9.60 24.18 1.09
C ARG A 3 -10.02 25.31 0.16
N LEU A 4 -10.79 26.29 0.65
CA LEU A 4 -11.25 27.42 -0.17
C LEU A 4 -10.17 28.49 -0.32
N SER A 5 -9.19 28.50 0.59
CA SER A 5 -8.04 29.42 0.58
C SER A 5 -6.80 28.88 -0.16
N LEU A 6 -6.81 27.60 -0.57
CA LEU A 6 -5.73 27.02 -1.37
C LEU A 6 -6.01 27.29 -2.85
N GLY A 7 -5.16 28.08 -3.49
CA GLY A 7 -5.22 28.33 -4.91
C GLY A 7 -5.02 27.05 -5.73
N GLU A 8 -5.63 27.00 -6.91
CA GLU A 8 -5.45 25.91 -7.85
C GLU A 8 -3.98 25.75 -8.24
N THR A 9 -3.52 24.51 -8.41
CA THR A 9 -2.11 24.24 -8.72
C THR A 9 -1.67 24.97 -10.01
N PRO A 10 -0.41 25.44 -10.11
CA PRO A 10 0.10 26.12 -11.31
C PRO A 10 -0.10 25.31 -12.60
N ILE A 11 -0.02 23.98 -12.49
CA ILE A 11 -0.22 23.05 -13.61
C ILE A 11 -1.67 23.10 -14.12
N PHE A 12 -2.64 23.17 -13.21
CA PHE A 12 -4.05 23.25 -13.59
C PHE A 12 -4.38 24.62 -14.18
N GLN A 13 -3.74 25.68 -13.67
CA GLN A 13 -3.85 27.02 -14.26
C GLN A 13 -3.31 27.07 -15.69
N ASP A 14 -2.16 26.44 -15.97
CA ASP A 14 -1.60 26.32 -17.33
C ASP A 14 -2.52 25.52 -18.27
N ILE A 15 -3.08 24.39 -17.82
CA ILE A 15 -4.06 23.60 -18.59
C ILE A 15 -5.31 24.43 -18.91
N LYS A 16 -5.79 25.19 -17.94
CA LYS A 16 -6.94 26.10 -18.10
C LYS A 16 -6.62 27.23 -19.08
N ALA A 17 -5.44 27.83 -18.98
CA ALA A 17 -4.98 28.87 -19.91
C ALA A 17 -4.84 28.34 -21.35
N ARG A 18 -4.44 27.08 -21.52
CA ARG A 18 -4.33 26.41 -22.83
C ARG A 18 -5.67 25.86 -23.37
N GLY A 19 -6.77 26.01 -22.64
CA GLY A 19 -8.09 25.51 -23.04
C GLY A 19 -8.17 23.97 -23.13
N ARG A 20 -7.27 23.24 -22.47
CA ARG A 20 -7.21 21.75 -22.50
C ARG A 20 -7.94 21.10 -21.34
N THR A 21 -8.85 21.83 -20.69
CA THR A 21 -9.68 21.29 -19.60
C THR A 21 -10.70 20.30 -20.14
N THR A 22 -10.87 19.19 -19.45
CA THR A 22 -11.93 18.21 -19.76
C THR A 22 -13.28 18.72 -19.26
N THR A 23 -14.32 18.61 -20.09
CA THR A 23 -15.69 19.00 -19.73
C THR A 23 -16.39 17.94 -18.88
N ASN A 24 -15.98 16.68 -18.99
CA ASN A 24 -16.49 15.57 -18.18
C ASN A 24 -15.35 14.62 -17.77
N PRO A 25 -14.62 14.95 -16.68
CA PRO A 25 -13.47 14.16 -16.23
C PRO A 25 -13.82 12.71 -15.89
N TRP A 26 -15.05 12.46 -15.42
CA TRP A 26 -15.50 11.12 -15.06
C TRP A 26 -15.69 10.24 -16.28
N ARG A 27 -16.37 10.75 -17.31
CA ARG A 27 -16.54 10.03 -18.59
C ARG A 27 -15.18 9.77 -19.24
N GLU A 28 -14.27 10.74 -19.22
CA GLU A 28 -12.93 10.56 -19.77
C GLU A 28 -12.08 9.58 -18.97
N ALA A 29 -12.21 9.52 -17.64
CA ALA A 29 -11.47 8.57 -16.82
C ALA A 29 -11.96 7.12 -16.98
N PHE A 30 -13.29 6.91 -17.01
CA PHE A 30 -13.89 5.56 -16.87
C PHE A 30 -14.57 5.02 -18.12
N LEU A 31 -15.00 5.86 -19.06
CA LEU A 31 -15.69 5.46 -20.29
C LEU A 31 -14.83 5.72 -21.54
N SER A 32 -13.52 5.72 -21.38
CA SER A 32 -12.55 5.89 -22.47
C SER A 32 -11.40 4.88 -22.34
N ASN A 33 -10.44 4.96 -23.29
CA ASN A 33 -9.19 4.20 -23.24
C ASN A 33 -8.34 4.47 -21.98
N ASN A 34 -8.69 5.47 -21.15
CA ASN A 34 -8.02 5.71 -19.88
C ASN A 34 -8.35 4.67 -18.79
N PHE A 35 -9.47 3.96 -18.91
CA PHE A 35 -9.91 2.97 -17.91
C PHE A 35 -8.86 1.87 -17.69
N LYS A 36 -8.13 1.46 -18.74
CA LYS A 36 -7.05 0.48 -18.60
C LYS A 36 -5.96 0.91 -17.61
N TYR A 37 -5.65 2.21 -17.55
CA TYR A 37 -4.70 2.75 -16.58
C TYR A 37 -5.30 2.77 -15.18
N VAL A 38 -6.58 3.12 -15.04
CA VAL A 38 -7.27 3.00 -13.74
C VAL A 38 -7.15 1.58 -13.19
N VAL A 39 -7.38 0.55 -14.02
CA VAL A 39 -7.25 -0.86 -13.63
C VAL A 39 -5.81 -1.20 -13.22
N ILE A 40 -4.80 -0.76 -13.99
CA ILE A 40 -3.38 -0.97 -13.64
C ILE A 40 -3.05 -0.34 -12.29
N ALA A 41 -3.46 0.91 -12.06
CA ALA A 41 -3.25 1.58 -10.79
C ALA A 41 -3.99 0.85 -9.65
N SER A 42 -5.21 0.37 -9.88
CA SER A 42 -5.96 -0.41 -8.90
C SER A 42 -5.23 -1.69 -8.49
N VAL A 43 -4.63 -2.43 -9.43
CA VAL A 43 -3.80 -3.62 -9.13
C VAL A 43 -2.64 -3.26 -8.20
N VAL A 44 -1.91 -2.18 -8.50
CA VAL A 44 -0.78 -1.73 -7.68
C VAL A 44 -1.23 -1.31 -6.29
N VAL A 45 -2.28 -0.49 -6.20
CA VAL A 45 -2.78 0.04 -4.93
C VAL A 45 -3.50 -1.03 -4.10
N LEU A 46 -4.06 -2.08 -4.72
CA LEU A 46 -4.58 -3.27 -4.02
C LEU A 46 -3.49 -4.03 -3.28
N GLY A 47 -2.37 -4.33 -3.95
CA GLY A 47 -1.24 -4.98 -3.29
C GLY A 47 -0.64 -4.10 -2.19
N GLN A 48 -0.46 -2.80 -2.47
CA GLN A 48 0.05 -1.83 -1.49
C GLN A 48 -0.88 -1.70 -0.28
N GLY A 49 -2.20 -1.60 -0.49
CA GLY A 49 -3.18 -1.50 0.59
C GLY A 49 -3.16 -2.73 1.49
N CYS A 50 -3.06 -3.92 0.90
CA CYS A 50 -2.91 -5.16 1.67
C CYS A 50 -1.62 -5.17 2.51
N VAL A 51 -0.47 -4.77 1.93
CA VAL A 51 0.80 -4.67 2.67
C VAL A 51 0.72 -3.66 3.81
N TRP A 52 0.10 -2.51 3.57
CA TRP A 52 -0.08 -1.45 4.56
C TRP A 52 -0.91 -1.92 5.76
N TYR A 53 -2.09 -2.50 5.51
CA TYR A 53 -2.97 -2.97 6.58
C TYR A 53 -2.39 -4.19 7.30
N SER A 54 -1.71 -5.08 6.59
CA SER A 54 -1.06 -6.25 7.20
C SER A 54 0.04 -5.77 8.17
N GLY A 55 1.02 -5.03 7.67
CA GLY A 55 2.17 -4.60 8.46
C GLY A 55 1.81 -3.66 9.62
N GLN A 56 0.80 -2.80 9.46
CA GLN A 56 0.44 -1.78 10.45
C GLN A 56 -0.74 -2.18 11.35
N PHE A 57 -1.91 -2.47 10.76
CA PHE A 57 -3.16 -2.66 11.52
C PHE A 57 -3.28 -4.07 12.06
N TRP A 58 -2.98 -5.06 11.23
CA TRP A 58 -3.11 -6.44 11.63
C TRP A 58 -2.03 -6.86 12.62
N ALA A 59 -0.84 -6.25 12.62
CA ALA A 59 0.17 -6.47 13.67
C ALA A 59 -0.36 -6.16 15.08
N LEU A 60 -1.04 -5.01 15.26
CA LEU A 60 -1.67 -4.67 16.54
C LEU A 60 -2.78 -5.66 16.90
N PHE A 61 -3.64 -5.98 15.94
CA PHE A 61 -4.74 -6.93 16.14
C PHE A 61 -4.22 -8.32 16.53
N TYR A 62 -3.18 -8.81 15.86
CA TYR A 62 -2.55 -10.10 16.12
C TYR A 62 -2.03 -10.18 17.56
N LEU A 63 -1.32 -9.15 18.03
CA LEU A 63 -0.87 -9.08 19.42
C LEU A 63 -2.06 -9.18 20.39
N GLN A 64 -3.11 -8.40 20.17
CA GLN A 64 -4.23 -8.30 21.11
C GLN A 64 -5.19 -9.49 21.08
N LYS A 65 -5.57 -9.97 19.90
CA LYS A 65 -6.66 -10.94 19.72
C LYS A 65 -6.17 -12.35 19.47
N VAL A 66 -4.98 -12.52 18.89
CA VAL A 66 -4.39 -13.84 18.65
C VAL A 66 -3.46 -14.24 19.78
N LYS A 67 -2.56 -13.34 20.18
CA LYS A 67 -1.59 -13.60 21.27
C LYS A 67 -2.07 -13.19 22.66
N ASN A 68 -3.23 -12.51 22.76
CA ASN A 68 -3.80 -12.04 24.03
C ASN A 68 -2.84 -11.14 24.83
N VAL A 69 -2.01 -10.37 24.12
CA VAL A 69 -1.19 -9.31 24.71
C VAL A 69 -2.11 -8.19 25.16
N ASP A 70 -1.88 -7.67 26.37
CA ASP A 70 -2.62 -6.54 26.91
C ASP A 70 -2.62 -5.32 25.97
N VAL A 71 -3.68 -4.52 26.04
CA VAL A 71 -3.91 -3.36 25.17
C VAL A 71 -2.80 -2.32 25.35
N LEU A 72 -2.36 -2.04 26.57
CA LEU A 72 -1.29 -1.07 26.82
C LEU A 72 0.05 -1.59 26.29
N ALA A 73 0.40 -2.85 26.59
CA ALA A 73 1.65 -3.45 26.13
C ALA A 73 1.73 -3.53 24.59
N SER A 74 0.66 -3.98 23.93
CA SER A 74 0.59 -4.05 22.47
C SER A 74 0.63 -2.67 21.82
N SER A 75 -0.10 -1.69 22.37
CA SER A 75 -0.08 -0.30 21.88
C SER A 75 1.30 0.33 22.03
N TYR A 76 2.00 0.04 23.13
CA TYR A 76 3.38 0.49 23.35
C TYR A 76 4.33 -0.06 22.29
N ILE A 77 4.30 -1.39 22.03
CA ILE A 77 5.12 -2.03 20.99
C ILE A 77 4.90 -1.35 19.63
N ILE A 78 3.63 -1.17 19.25
CA ILE A 78 3.25 -0.59 17.96
C ILE A 78 3.63 0.89 17.88
N ALA A 79 3.43 1.67 18.95
CA ALA A 79 3.77 3.09 18.98
C ALA A 79 5.27 3.34 18.83
N VAL A 80 6.10 2.58 19.56
CA VAL A 80 7.56 2.70 19.47
C VAL A 80 8.05 2.26 18.08
N ALA A 81 7.53 1.14 17.57
CA ALA A 81 7.89 0.66 16.23
C ALA A 81 7.51 1.67 15.14
N LEU A 82 6.33 2.29 15.23
CA LEU A 82 5.89 3.35 14.32
C LEU A 82 6.83 4.56 14.34
N LEU A 83 7.21 5.04 15.52
CA LEU A 83 8.15 6.15 15.67
C LEU A 83 9.48 5.85 14.98
N ILE A 84 10.01 4.64 15.17
CA ILE A 84 11.27 4.20 14.57
C ILE A 84 11.14 3.99 13.06
N ALA A 85 10.00 3.47 12.60
CA ALA A 85 9.79 3.15 11.19
C ALA A 85 9.34 4.36 10.36
N THR A 86 8.86 5.45 10.96
CA THR A 86 8.37 6.64 10.23
C THR A 86 9.40 7.23 9.25
N PRO A 87 10.70 7.37 9.58
CA PRO A 87 11.72 7.81 8.63
C PRO A 87 11.84 6.92 7.38
N THR A 88 11.45 5.64 7.47
CA THR A 88 11.52 4.72 6.33
C THR A 88 10.56 5.10 5.21
N LEU A 89 9.41 5.74 5.52
CA LEU A 89 8.49 6.26 4.50
C LEU A 89 9.17 7.34 3.64
N ILE A 90 9.89 8.26 4.29
CA ILE A 90 10.63 9.34 3.63
C ILE A 90 11.80 8.74 2.83
N PHE A 91 12.55 7.83 3.45
CA PHE A 91 13.68 7.16 2.82
C PHE A 91 13.29 6.44 1.53
N TRP A 92 12.23 5.62 1.55
CA TRP A 92 11.79 4.86 0.38
C TRP A 92 11.18 5.76 -0.69
N GLY A 93 10.48 6.84 -0.31
CA GLY A 93 10.05 7.88 -1.24
C GLY A 93 11.23 8.51 -1.99
N TRP A 94 12.21 9.02 -1.25
CA TRP A 94 13.44 9.59 -1.81
C TRP A 94 14.25 8.60 -2.67
N LEU A 95 14.36 7.34 -2.23
CA LEU A 95 15.09 6.33 -2.98
C LEU A 95 14.36 6.00 -4.29
N SER A 96 13.04 5.99 -4.28
CA SER A 96 12.22 5.80 -5.48
C SER A 96 12.40 6.93 -6.50
N ASP A 97 12.73 8.15 -6.05
CA ASP A 97 13.08 9.26 -6.93
C ASP A 97 14.39 9.01 -7.67
N LYS A 98 15.31 8.26 -7.06
CA LYS A 98 16.61 7.93 -7.66
C LYS A 98 16.57 6.70 -8.54
N ILE A 99 16.02 5.58 -8.04
CA ILE A 99 16.10 4.29 -8.73
C ILE A 99 14.86 3.99 -9.56
N GLY A 100 13.69 4.55 -9.21
CA GLY A 100 12.41 4.26 -9.85
C GLY A 100 11.32 3.87 -8.84
N ARG A 101 10.06 4.11 -9.20
CA ARG A 101 8.90 3.80 -8.35
C ARG A 101 8.59 2.31 -8.40
N LYS A 102 8.68 1.71 -9.60
CA LYS A 102 8.38 0.31 -9.83
C LYS A 102 9.22 -0.65 -8.97
N PRO A 103 10.57 -0.58 -8.96
CA PRO A 103 11.36 -1.54 -8.19
C PRO A 103 11.12 -1.46 -6.67
N ILE A 104 10.86 -0.26 -6.14
CA ILE A 104 10.61 -0.07 -4.71
C ILE A 104 9.24 -0.65 -4.30
N ILE A 105 8.19 -0.34 -5.06
CA ILE A 105 6.84 -0.85 -4.79
C ILE A 105 6.79 -2.38 -4.91
N LEU A 106 7.33 -2.91 -6.02
CA LEU A 106 7.36 -4.36 -6.24
C LEU A 106 8.24 -5.08 -5.22
N GLY A 107 9.38 -4.50 -4.85
CA GLY A 107 10.24 -5.04 -3.80
C GLY A 107 9.53 -5.15 -2.46
N GLY A 108 8.75 -4.13 -2.08
CA GLY A 108 7.95 -4.16 -0.85
C GLY A 108 6.87 -5.24 -0.86
N MET A 109 6.16 -5.42 -1.98
CA MET A 109 5.18 -6.49 -2.14
C MET A 109 5.82 -7.87 -2.07
N LEU A 110 6.95 -8.07 -2.76
CA LEU A 110 7.65 -9.35 -2.79
C LEU A 110 8.18 -9.74 -1.42
N LEU A 111 8.86 -8.80 -0.74
CA LEU A 111 9.39 -9.03 0.60
C LEU A 111 8.27 -9.36 1.57
N ALA A 112 7.18 -8.59 1.57
CA ALA A 112 6.00 -8.87 2.38
C ALA A 112 5.46 -10.29 2.16
N SER A 113 5.24 -10.68 0.90
CA SER A 113 4.74 -12.02 0.58
C SER A 113 5.66 -13.16 1.02
N ILE A 114 6.98 -12.97 0.94
CA ILE A 114 7.95 -14.02 1.33
C ILE A 114 8.13 -14.08 2.84
N THR A 115 8.13 -12.94 3.53
CA THR A 115 8.58 -12.87 4.93
C THR A 115 7.46 -12.73 5.96
N TYR A 116 6.20 -12.50 5.57
CA TYR A 116 5.11 -12.38 6.55
C TYR A 116 4.97 -13.60 7.45
N TYR A 117 4.98 -14.81 6.91
CA TYR A 117 4.87 -15.99 7.76
C TYR A 117 5.96 -16.10 8.85
N PRO A 118 7.27 -16.06 8.51
CA PRO A 118 8.31 -16.11 9.53
C PRO A 118 8.28 -14.90 10.47
N LEU A 119 7.94 -13.70 10.00
CA LEU A 119 7.87 -12.51 10.85
C LEU A 119 6.73 -12.59 11.87
N TYR A 120 5.53 -13.02 11.49
CA TYR A 120 4.41 -13.16 12.43
C TYR A 120 4.58 -14.35 13.37
N THR A 121 5.24 -15.41 12.92
CA THR A 121 5.64 -16.52 13.79
C THR A 121 6.63 -16.03 14.85
N ALA A 122 7.68 -15.31 14.44
CA ALA A 122 8.64 -14.71 15.35
C ALA A 122 7.98 -13.71 16.31
N LEU A 123 7.09 -12.84 15.81
CA LEU A 123 6.34 -11.89 16.64
C LEU A 123 5.50 -12.63 17.68
N GLY A 124 4.84 -13.72 17.28
CA GLY A 124 4.04 -14.54 18.17
C GLY A 124 4.86 -15.23 19.26
N ASN A 125 6.12 -15.56 18.99
CA ASN A 125 7.01 -16.19 19.96
C ASN A 125 7.62 -15.17 20.93
N TYR A 126 8.07 -14.02 20.42
CA TYR A 126 8.70 -12.98 21.25
C TYR A 126 7.70 -12.12 22.03
N ALA A 127 6.45 -12.05 21.57
CA ALA A 127 5.39 -11.33 22.27
C ALA A 127 4.39 -12.27 22.97
N ASP A 128 4.84 -13.45 23.43
CA ASP A 128 3.98 -14.37 24.17
C ASP A 128 3.86 -13.97 25.66
N PRO A 129 2.67 -13.56 26.15
CA PRO A 129 2.48 -13.21 27.56
C PRO A 129 2.73 -14.37 28.53
N LYS A 130 2.60 -15.63 28.10
CA LYS A 130 2.74 -16.81 28.97
C LYS A 130 4.18 -17.07 29.37
N VAL A 131 5.13 -16.70 28.51
CA VAL A 131 6.57 -16.90 28.73
C VAL A 131 7.25 -15.58 29.11
N GLY A 132 6.64 -14.45 28.75
CA GLY A 132 7.16 -13.11 28.97
C GLY A 132 7.44 -12.41 27.65
N ILE A 133 7.07 -11.14 27.56
CA ILE A 133 7.20 -10.35 26.34
C ILE A 133 8.62 -9.81 26.23
N ASN A 134 9.32 -10.18 25.16
CA ASN A 134 10.54 -9.53 24.72
C ASN A 134 10.20 -8.30 23.87
N TYR A 135 10.06 -7.15 24.55
CA TYR A 135 9.70 -5.89 23.90
C TYR A 135 10.67 -5.49 22.78
N THR A 136 11.97 -5.65 22.98
CA THR A 136 12.98 -5.28 21.98
C THR A 136 12.77 -6.04 20.67
N MET A 137 12.63 -7.36 20.74
CA MET A 137 12.46 -8.19 19.53
C MET A 137 11.08 -7.97 18.90
N ALA A 138 10.02 -7.83 19.71
CA ALA A 138 8.69 -7.53 19.18
C ALA A 138 8.67 -6.19 18.43
N ILE A 139 9.28 -5.15 18.99
CA ILE A 139 9.40 -3.83 18.36
C ILE A 139 10.19 -3.94 17.05
N LEU A 140 11.35 -4.61 17.04
CA LEU A 140 12.17 -4.77 15.84
C LEU A 140 11.41 -5.49 14.71
N ILE A 141 10.65 -6.53 15.04
CA ILE A 141 9.84 -7.24 14.05
C ILE A 141 8.75 -6.35 13.47
N VAL A 142 8.06 -5.57 14.32
CA VAL A 142 7.07 -4.60 13.83
C VAL A 142 7.73 -3.51 13.00
N VAL A 143 8.93 -3.03 13.34
CA VAL A 143 9.69 -2.08 12.51
C VAL A 143 9.95 -2.65 11.11
N ILE A 144 10.29 -3.93 11.00
CA ILE A 144 10.46 -4.60 9.70
C ILE A 144 9.14 -4.65 8.93
N LEU A 145 8.04 -5.03 9.59
CA LEU A 145 6.71 -5.06 8.97
C LEU A 145 6.29 -3.67 8.45
N VAL A 146 6.50 -2.62 9.24
CA VAL A 146 6.20 -1.23 8.87
C VAL A 146 7.19 -0.69 7.82
N ASN A 147 8.42 -1.20 7.75
CA ASN A 147 9.36 -0.84 6.68
C ASN A 147 8.82 -1.21 5.30
N TYR A 148 8.17 -2.37 5.15
CA TYR A 148 7.52 -2.77 3.90
C TYR A 148 6.34 -1.85 3.54
N VAL A 149 5.68 -1.29 4.56
CA VAL A 149 4.70 -0.23 4.37
C VAL A 149 5.37 1.01 3.79
N GLY A 150 6.54 1.40 4.29
CA GLY A 150 7.33 2.49 3.72
C GLY A 150 7.71 2.25 2.25
N MET A 151 8.13 1.03 1.89
CA MET A 151 8.45 0.67 0.50
C MET A 151 7.26 0.81 -0.44
N THR A 152 6.07 0.37 -0.02
CA THR A 152 4.91 0.39 -0.92
C THR A 152 4.19 1.74 -0.90
N TYR A 153 4.11 2.39 0.26
CA TYR A 153 3.36 3.63 0.46
C TYR A 153 4.17 4.89 0.17
N GLY A 154 5.47 4.92 0.48
CA GLY A 154 6.34 6.08 0.21
C GLY A 154 6.27 6.58 -1.25
N PRO A 155 6.52 5.71 -2.25
CA PRO A 155 6.45 6.08 -3.67
C PRO A 155 5.04 6.18 -4.27
N ILE A 156 3.98 5.72 -3.60
CA ILE A 156 2.66 5.55 -4.24
C ILE A 156 2.05 6.89 -4.67
N GLY A 157 2.26 7.95 -3.88
CA GLY A 157 1.76 9.28 -4.19
C GLY A 157 2.39 9.86 -5.46
N ALA A 158 3.71 9.75 -5.58
CA ALA A 158 4.45 10.18 -6.76
C ALA A 158 4.07 9.35 -7.99
N PHE A 159 4.00 8.02 -7.84
CA PHE A 159 3.55 7.11 -8.90
C PHE A 159 2.18 7.51 -9.45
N LEU A 160 1.17 7.67 -8.59
CA LEU A 160 -0.18 8.02 -9.02
C LEU A 160 -0.25 9.41 -9.66
N ALA A 161 0.54 10.37 -9.17
CA ALA A 161 0.62 11.69 -9.78
C ALA A 161 1.25 11.65 -11.18
N GLU A 162 2.32 10.90 -11.36
CA GLU A 162 3.04 10.79 -12.63
C GLU A 162 2.36 9.87 -13.64
N PHE A 163 1.55 8.92 -13.16
CA PHE A 163 0.90 7.91 -13.99
C PHE A 163 -0.38 8.43 -14.66
N PHE A 164 -1.10 9.36 -14.02
CA PHE A 164 -2.34 9.92 -14.55
C PHE A 164 -2.15 11.34 -15.13
N PRO A 165 -2.79 11.65 -16.29
CA PRO A 165 -2.78 12.98 -16.87
C PRO A 165 -3.40 14.01 -15.94
N SER A 166 -2.78 15.18 -15.80
CA SER A 166 -3.15 16.24 -14.87
C SER A 166 -4.65 16.62 -14.94
N ARG A 167 -5.24 16.73 -16.14
CA ARG A 167 -6.65 17.11 -16.33
C ARG A 167 -7.70 16.14 -15.78
N ILE A 168 -7.40 14.85 -15.67
CA ILE A 168 -8.30 13.82 -15.10
C ILE A 168 -7.74 13.18 -13.83
N ARG A 169 -6.55 13.61 -13.38
CA ARG A 169 -5.79 12.98 -12.30
C ARG A 169 -6.61 12.83 -11.03
N TYR A 170 -7.28 13.89 -10.60
CA TYR A 170 -8.05 13.87 -9.36
C TYR A 170 -9.11 12.75 -9.35
N THR A 171 -9.90 12.68 -10.42
CA THR A 171 -10.94 11.65 -10.60
C THR A 171 -10.34 10.25 -10.77
N SER A 172 -9.25 10.14 -11.53
CA SER A 172 -8.64 8.85 -11.89
C SER A 172 -7.85 8.23 -10.72
N VAL A 173 -7.28 9.04 -9.83
CA VAL A 173 -6.52 8.59 -8.65
C VAL A 173 -7.43 8.10 -7.52
N SER A 174 -8.61 8.70 -7.37
CA SER A 174 -9.53 8.39 -6.27
C SER A 174 -10.00 6.92 -6.28
N VAL A 175 -10.37 6.39 -7.45
CA VAL A 175 -10.90 5.02 -7.56
C VAL A 175 -9.87 3.95 -7.18
N PRO A 176 -8.64 3.93 -7.75
CA PRO A 176 -7.58 3.03 -7.31
C PRO A 176 -7.27 3.14 -5.82
N TYR A 177 -7.25 4.36 -5.28
CA TYR A 177 -6.98 4.59 -3.86
C TYR A 177 -8.04 3.96 -2.94
N HIS A 178 -9.33 4.13 -3.27
CA HIS A 178 -10.41 3.55 -2.49
C HIS A 178 -10.55 2.04 -2.69
N ILE A 179 -10.31 1.52 -3.90
CA ILE A 179 -10.30 0.08 -4.14
C ILE A 179 -9.17 -0.57 -3.35
N GLY A 180 -7.95 -0.02 -3.42
CA GLY A 180 -6.81 -0.64 -2.78
C GLY A 180 -6.86 -0.58 -1.25
N ASN A 181 -7.19 0.58 -0.68
CA ASN A 181 -7.32 0.69 0.78
C ASN A 181 -8.60 0.03 1.31
N GLY A 182 -9.71 0.11 0.59
CA GLY A 182 -10.98 -0.47 1.02
C GLY A 182 -10.98 -2.00 0.92
N TRP A 183 -10.72 -2.53 -0.27
CA TRP A 183 -10.80 -3.96 -0.54
C TRP A 183 -9.50 -4.67 -0.21
N GLY A 184 -8.38 -4.19 -0.76
CA GLY A 184 -7.08 -4.82 -0.54
C GLY A 184 -6.69 -4.77 0.93
N GLY A 185 -6.76 -3.58 1.53
CA GLY A 185 -6.36 -3.33 2.91
C GLY A 185 -7.45 -3.59 3.95
N GLY A 186 -8.61 -2.95 3.81
CA GLY A 186 -9.69 -2.98 4.82
C GLY A 186 -10.26 -4.35 5.11
N LEU A 187 -10.19 -5.29 4.14
CA LEU A 187 -10.60 -6.67 4.35
C LEU A 187 -9.56 -7.51 5.10
N VAL A 188 -8.30 -7.05 5.24
CA VAL A 188 -7.22 -7.80 5.91
C VAL A 188 -7.67 -8.25 7.31
N PRO A 189 -8.04 -7.35 8.25
CA PRO A 189 -8.36 -7.77 9.61
C PRO A 189 -9.57 -8.71 9.67
N ILE A 190 -10.56 -8.52 8.79
CA ILE A 190 -11.77 -9.35 8.75
C ILE A 190 -11.41 -10.77 8.30
N ILE A 191 -10.72 -10.90 7.16
CA ILE A 191 -10.36 -12.20 6.58
C ILE A 191 -9.39 -12.94 7.48
N THR A 192 -8.33 -12.27 7.95
CA THR A 192 -7.31 -12.90 8.80
C THR A 192 -7.92 -13.42 10.10
N THR A 193 -8.83 -12.66 10.71
CA THR A 193 -9.46 -13.03 11.98
C THR A 193 -10.42 -14.19 11.79
N ALA A 194 -11.29 -14.12 10.77
CA ALA A 194 -12.23 -15.18 10.46
C ALA A 194 -11.49 -16.49 10.11
N ALA A 195 -10.43 -16.41 9.30
CA ALA A 195 -9.63 -17.57 8.94
C ALA A 195 -8.88 -18.16 10.15
N TYR A 196 -8.30 -17.32 11.02
CA TYR A 196 -7.67 -17.79 12.25
C TYR A 196 -8.68 -18.50 13.17
N ALA A 197 -9.81 -17.86 13.44
CA ALA A 197 -10.85 -18.42 14.31
C ALA A 197 -11.40 -19.74 13.76
N LYS A 198 -11.63 -19.82 12.44
CA LYS A 198 -12.09 -21.05 11.80
C LYS A 198 -11.05 -22.16 11.88
N ALA A 199 -9.77 -21.82 11.69
CA ALA A 199 -8.69 -22.79 11.79
C ALA A 199 -8.55 -23.37 13.21
N VAL A 200 -8.74 -22.55 14.24
CA VAL A 200 -8.80 -23.02 15.64
C VAL A 200 -10.00 -23.95 15.86
N ASP A 201 -11.19 -23.57 15.38
CA ASP A 201 -12.43 -24.36 15.51
C ASP A 201 -12.31 -25.77 14.91
N VAL A 202 -11.71 -25.89 13.73
CA VAL A 202 -11.51 -27.20 13.06
C VAL A 202 -10.27 -27.96 13.54
N GLY A 203 -9.57 -27.45 14.55
CA GLY A 203 -8.36 -28.09 15.09
C GLY A 203 -7.19 -28.12 14.11
N ALA A 204 -7.07 -27.12 13.23
CA ALA A 204 -5.96 -27.04 12.28
C ALA A 204 -4.63 -26.92 13.03
N SER A 205 -3.60 -27.62 12.53
CA SER A 205 -2.26 -27.62 13.14
C SER A 205 -1.57 -26.26 13.08
N ASN A 206 -1.95 -25.39 12.15
CA ASN A 206 -1.34 -24.07 11.98
C ASN A 206 -2.38 -22.98 11.65
N PRO A 207 -3.11 -22.47 12.67
CA PRO A 207 -4.10 -21.42 12.47
C PRO A 207 -3.52 -20.10 11.95
N LEU A 208 -2.25 -19.81 12.26
CA LEU A 208 -1.56 -18.61 11.78
C LEU A 208 -1.42 -18.61 10.25
N MET A 209 -1.08 -19.75 9.65
CA MET A 209 -0.99 -19.85 8.19
C MET A 209 -2.32 -19.55 7.51
N TRP A 210 -3.43 -20.02 8.07
CA TRP A 210 -4.77 -19.75 7.54
C TRP A 210 -5.09 -18.27 7.55
N ALA A 211 -4.75 -17.58 8.64
CA ALA A 211 -4.90 -16.13 8.76
C ALA A 211 -4.07 -15.39 7.69
N LEU A 212 -2.86 -15.86 7.42
CA LEU A 212 -1.89 -15.19 6.57
C LEU A 212 -2.04 -15.46 5.07
N VAL A 213 -2.88 -16.40 4.65
CA VAL A 213 -3.09 -16.70 3.22
C VAL A 213 -3.43 -15.44 2.45
N TYR A 214 -4.38 -14.63 2.94
CA TYR A 214 -4.79 -13.39 2.25
C TYR A 214 -3.69 -12.32 2.23
N PRO A 215 -3.09 -11.92 3.37
CA PRO A 215 -1.93 -11.02 3.43
C PRO A 215 -0.73 -11.41 2.56
N ILE A 216 -0.54 -12.70 2.30
CA ILE A 216 0.59 -13.22 1.51
C ILE A 216 0.21 -13.31 0.03
N ALA A 217 -0.90 -13.97 -0.27
CA ALA A 217 -1.30 -14.29 -1.64
C ALA A 217 -1.71 -13.05 -2.41
N LEU A 218 -2.43 -12.11 -1.79
CA LEU A 218 -2.90 -10.93 -2.52
C LEU A 218 -1.73 -10.05 -2.99
N PRO A 219 -0.76 -9.62 -2.15
CA PRO A 219 0.42 -8.90 -2.65
C PRO A 219 1.27 -9.71 -3.62
N ALA A 220 1.34 -11.05 -3.47
CA ALA A 220 2.09 -11.91 -4.40
C ALA A 220 1.46 -11.91 -5.80
N ILE A 221 0.14 -12.08 -5.88
CA ILE A 221 -0.61 -12.03 -7.14
C ILE A 221 -0.50 -10.63 -7.75
N MET A 222 -0.70 -9.58 -6.96
CA MET A 222 -0.59 -8.21 -7.45
C MET A 222 0.83 -7.88 -7.91
N PHE A 223 1.87 -8.39 -7.23
CA PHE A 223 3.26 -8.31 -7.67
C PHE A 223 3.47 -9.00 -9.03
N LEU A 224 2.97 -10.22 -9.19
CA LEU A 224 3.09 -10.99 -10.44
C LEU A 224 2.37 -10.32 -11.61
N ILE A 225 1.27 -9.62 -11.37
CA ILE A 225 0.58 -8.86 -12.41
C ILE A 225 1.34 -7.54 -12.67
N ALA A 226 1.66 -6.80 -11.62
CA ALA A 226 2.29 -5.48 -11.68
C ALA A 226 3.69 -5.52 -12.30
N ILE A 227 4.45 -6.61 -12.18
CA ILE A 227 5.75 -6.73 -12.84
C ILE A 227 5.64 -6.55 -14.36
N PHE A 228 4.54 -7.00 -14.98
CA PHE A 228 4.29 -6.87 -16.41
C PHE A 228 3.56 -5.59 -16.79
N VAL A 229 2.59 -5.15 -15.98
CA VAL A 229 1.69 -4.04 -16.37
C VAL A 229 2.04 -2.68 -15.78
N MET A 230 2.77 -2.62 -14.66
CA MET A 230 3.15 -1.36 -14.03
C MET A 230 4.33 -0.74 -14.80
N PRO A 231 4.20 0.46 -15.38
CA PRO A 231 5.34 1.14 -15.97
C PRO A 231 6.20 1.80 -14.90
N GLU A 232 7.45 2.09 -15.26
CA GLU A 232 8.28 3.00 -14.49
C GLU A 232 7.90 4.45 -14.80
N THR A 233 7.62 5.25 -13.78
CA THR A 233 7.13 6.63 -13.94
C THR A 233 8.14 7.70 -13.56
N ARG A 234 9.33 7.33 -13.03
CA ARG A 234 10.36 8.28 -12.57
C ARG A 234 10.72 9.38 -13.57
N LYS A 235 10.71 9.07 -14.86
CA LYS A 235 11.06 10.02 -15.93
C LYS A 235 9.85 10.78 -16.48
N HIS A 236 8.65 10.54 -15.96
CA HIS A 236 7.43 11.19 -16.41
C HIS A 236 7.32 12.56 -15.74
N SER A 237 7.52 13.61 -16.53
CA SER A 237 7.25 14.97 -16.07
C SER A 237 5.75 15.21 -16.01
N ILE A 238 5.26 15.62 -14.84
CA ILE A 238 3.86 16.05 -14.68
C ILE A 238 3.52 17.32 -15.48
N TRP A 239 4.54 18.04 -15.94
CA TRP A 239 4.45 19.29 -16.71
C TRP A 239 4.31 19.07 -18.21
N GLU A 240 4.66 17.88 -18.71
CA GLU A 240 4.63 17.54 -20.13
C GLU A 240 3.45 16.60 -20.43
N GLU A 241 2.23 17.15 -20.53
CA GLU A 241 1.02 16.35 -20.79
C GLU A 241 1.13 15.43 -22.03
N GLY A 242 1.81 15.91 -23.08
CA GLY A 242 1.99 15.17 -24.32
C GLY A 242 2.94 13.98 -24.24
N ALA A 243 3.82 13.93 -23.24
CA ALA A 243 4.77 12.82 -23.07
C ALA A 243 4.04 11.54 -22.64
N ILE A 244 3.07 11.67 -21.73
CA ILE A 244 2.23 10.55 -21.28
C ILE A 244 1.35 10.08 -22.45
N GLU A 245 0.72 10.99 -23.20
CA GLU A 245 -0.16 10.63 -24.31
C GLU A 245 0.59 10.03 -25.51
N ALA A 246 1.76 10.55 -25.86
CA ALA A 246 2.61 10.03 -26.94
C ALA A 246 3.19 8.65 -26.65
N GLN A 247 3.35 8.30 -25.37
CA GLN A 247 3.76 6.96 -24.96
C GLN A 247 2.58 5.98 -24.97
N ARG A 248 1.38 6.45 -24.56
CA ARG A 248 0.13 5.69 -24.60
C ARG A 248 -0.40 5.42 -26.02
N SER A 249 0.01 6.21 -27.02
CA SER A 249 -0.31 5.98 -28.43
C SER A 249 0.65 5.00 -29.13
N ARG A 250 1.79 4.69 -28.51
CA ARG A 250 2.79 3.73 -29.00
C ARG A 250 2.63 2.31 -28.41
N ALA A 251 1.69 2.11 -27.49
CA ALA A 251 1.44 0.87 -26.75
C ALA A 251 -0.02 0.43 -26.85
#